data_AF-A0AAE1CBD6-F1
#
_entry.id   AF-A0AAE1CBD6-F1
#
_cell.length_a   1.000
_cell.length_b   1.000
_cell.length_c   1.000
_cell.angle_alpha   90.00
_cell.angle_beta   90.00
_cell.angle_gamma   90.00
#
_symmetry.space_group_name_H-M   'P 1'
#
loop_
_entity.id
_entity.type
_entity.pdbx_description
1 polymer ?
#
loop_
_entity_poly.entity_id
_entity_poly.type
_entity_poly.pdbx_seq_one_letter_code
_entity_poly.pdbx_strand_id
1 'polypeptide(L)'
;MGQPSAPPSTSQLSSQHERLILELLPFKEPRQFHEWLNSVYVRGSWHEFLRDFLASNPLAPEPDKSKTSQLAKDAINSRTPKYLIYHPDKEGWSVDDHHVRFIATVISDNILKGLWSESEWKKKGTEIAKAIYEVLSFLRATTLSAEAGPPSYEG
;
A
#
# COMPACT_ATOMS: atom_id res chain seq x y z
N MET A 1 0.08 -22.58 -36.77
CA MET A 1 1.15 -22.57 -35.76
C MET A 1 1.09 -21.26 -35.01
N GLY A 2 1.29 -21.29 -33.69
CA GLY A 2 0.81 -20.32 -32.72
C GLY A 2 1.38 -18.91 -32.84
N GLN A 3 0.50 -17.93 -32.59
CA GLN A 3 0.81 -16.51 -32.45
C GLN A 3 1.54 -16.30 -31.11
N PRO A 4 2.68 -15.58 -31.06
CA PRO A 4 3.33 -15.27 -29.79
C PRO A 4 2.44 -14.28 -29.02
N SER A 5 1.94 -14.72 -27.87
CA SER A 5 1.20 -13.87 -26.93
C SER A 5 2.12 -12.73 -26.50
N ALA A 6 1.76 -11.48 -26.86
CA ALA A 6 2.46 -10.31 -26.36
C ALA A 6 2.44 -10.32 -24.82
N PRO A 7 3.55 -9.97 -24.14
CA PRO A 7 3.55 -9.85 -22.69
C PRO A 7 2.49 -8.80 -22.29
N PRO A 8 1.72 -9.05 -21.22
CA PRO A 8 0.72 -8.09 -20.75
C PRO A 8 1.41 -6.76 -20.47
N SER A 9 0.88 -5.69 -21.05
CA SER A 9 1.39 -4.34 -20.78
C SER A 9 1.22 -4.03 -19.29
N THR A 10 2.16 -3.32 -18.69
CA THR A 10 2.15 -2.94 -17.27
C THR A 10 0.84 -2.25 -16.85
N SER A 11 0.17 -1.55 -17.77
CA SER A 11 -1.15 -0.93 -17.61
C SER A 11 -2.31 -1.93 -17.44
N GLN A 12 -2.23 -3.12 -18.05
CA GLN A 12 -3.23 -4.17 -17.88
C GLN A 12 -3.07 -4.86 -16.52
N LEU A 13 -1.82 -5.04 -16.07
CA LEU A 13 -1.51 -5.57 -14.74
C LEU A 13 -1.98 -4.62 -13.63
N SER A 14 -1.83 -3.30 -13.81
CA SER A 14 -2.34 -2.32 -12.83
C SER A 14 -3.87 -2.34 -12.74
N SER A 15 -4.57 -2.48 -13.87
CA SER A 15 -6.05 -2.54 -13.91
C SER A 15 -6.60 -3.82 -13.26
N GLN A 16 -5.90 -4.94 -13.43
CA GLN A 16 -6.26 -6.20 -12.77
C GLN A 16 -5.97 -6.15 -11.27
N HIS A 17 -4.84 -5.58 -10.87
CA HIS A 17 -4.49 -5.40 -9.44
C HIS A 17 -5.47 -4.48 -8.74
N GLU A 18 -5.87 -3.37 -9.38
CA GLU A 18 -6.88 -2.46 -8.88
C GLU A 18 -8.22 -3.18 -8.62
N ARG A 19 -8.68 -3.98 -9.58
CA ARG A 19 -9.93 -4.76 -9.40
C ARG A 19 -9.85 -5.70 -8.22
N LEU A 20 -8.72 -6.39 -8.03
CA LEU A 20 -8.53 -7.29 -6.88
C LEU A 20 -8.52 -6.51 -5.56
N ILE A 21 -7.90 -5.32 -5.52
CA ILE A 21 -7.90 -4.47 -4.33
C ILE A 21 -9.31 -3.98 -3.98
N LEU A 22 -10.11 -3.62 -4.99
CA LEU A 22 -11.51 -3.23 -4.80
C LEU A 22 -12.33 -4.34 -4.15
N GLU A 23 -12.06 -5.61 -4.46
CA GLU A 23 -12.74 -6.75 -3.83
C GLU A 23 -12.34 -6.95 -2.36
N LEU A 24 -11.19 -6.41 -1.93
CA LEU A 24 -10.69 -6.53 -0.56
C LEU A 24 -11.16 -5.39 0.36
N LEU A 25 -11.62 -4.28 -0.20
CA LEU A 25 -11.98 -3.06 0.52
C LEU A 25 -13.49 -2.82 0.50
N PRO A 26 -14.06 -2.09 1.47
CA PRO A 26 -15.51 -1.89 1.56
C PRO A 26 -16.03 -0.82 0.56
N PHE A 27 -15.46 -0.75 -0.65
CA PHE A 27 -15.86 0.18 -1.69
C PHE A 27 -16.78 -0.50 -2.70
N LYS A 28 -17.86 0.19 -3.08
CA LYS A 28 -18.82 -0.36 -4.06
C LYS A 28 -18.50 0.03 -5.49
N GLU A 29 -17.74 1.12 -5.65
CA GLU A 29 -17.44 1.71 -6.95
C GLU A 29 -15.96 2.11 -7.03
N PRO A 30 -15.30 1.93 -8.18
CA PRO A 30 -13.89 2.34 -8.36
C PRO A 30 -13.62 3.80 -8.00
N ARG A 31 -14.60 4.68 -8.28
CA ARG A 31 -14.50 6.11 -7.93
C ARG A 31 -14.28 6.35 -6.44
N GLN A 32 -14.98 5.61 -5.58
CA GLN A 32 -14.85 5.76 -4.12
C GLN A 32 -13.44 5.37 -3.64
N PHE A 33 -12.88 4.32 -4.26
CA PHE A 33 -11.51 3.90 -3.99
C PHE A 33 -10.49 4.95 -4.41
N HIS A 34 -10.62 5.53 -5.62
CA HIS A 34 -9.71 6.59 -6.05
C HIS A 34 -9.84 7.86 -5.19
N GLU A 35 -11.05 8.26 -4.82
CA GLU A 35 -11.28 9.38 -3.89
C GLU A 35 -10.62 9.10 -2.54
N TRP A 36 -10.72 7.88 -2.02
CA TRP A 36 -10.05 7.45 -0.80
C TRP A 36 -8.52 7.41 -0.94
N LEU A 37 -7.97 6.88 -2.03
CA LEU A 37 -6.53 6.87 -2.32
C LEU A 37 -5.95 8.29 -2.37
N ASN A 38 -6.72 9.25 -2.87
CA ASN A 38 -6.32 10.66 -2.96
C ASN A 38 -6.64 11.46 -1.69
N SER A 39 -7.27 10.85 -0.70
CA SER A 39 -7.60 11.50 0.57
C SER A 39 -6.38 11.63 1.49
N VAL A 40 -6.52 12.46 2.54
CA VAL A 40 -5.49 12.64 3.57
C VAL A 40 -5.13 11.33 4.30
N TYR A 41 -6.05 10.36 4.37
CA TYR A 41 -5.87 9.10 5.10
C TYR A 41 -4.93 8.11 4.41
N VAL A 42 -4.62 8.33 3.13
CA VAL A 42 -3.67 7.51 2.36
C VAL A 42 -2.52 8.36 1.86
N ARG A 43 -2.80 9.55 1.29
CA ARG A 43 -1.76 10.42 0.71
C ARG A 43 -0.72 10.85 1.73
N GLY A 44 -1.12 11.16 2.97
CA GLY A 44 -0.16 11.55 4.01
C GLY A 44 0.88 10.45 4.25
N SER A 45 0.41 9.24 4.56
CA SER A 45 1.24 8.05 4.76
C SER A 45 2.06 7.68 3.52
N TRP A 46 1.48 7.86 2.33
CA TRP A 46 2.18 7.60 1.07
C TRP A 46 3.35 8.57 0.84
N HIS A 47 3.15 9.87 1.04
CA HIS A 47 4.24 10.84 0.91
C HIS A 47 5.32 10.63 1.98
N GLU A 48 4.94 10.23 3.20
CA GLU A 48 5.90 9.81 4.23
C GLU A 48 6.73 8.61 3.75
N PHE A 49 6.09 7.57 3.23
CA PHE A 49 6.76 6.37 2.70
C PHE A 49 7.70 6.69 1.52
N LEU A 50 7.25 7.56 0.61
CA LEU A 50 8.07 8.03 -0.52
C LEU A 50 9.32 8.74 -0.04
N ARG A 51 9.16 9.76 0.81
CA ARG A 51 10.25 10.62 1.28
C ARG A 51 11.25 9.85 2.13
N ASP A 52 10.75 9.03 3.05
CA ASP A 52 11.60 8.41 4.08
C ASP A 52 12.21 7.08 3.61
N PHE A 53 11.70 6.48 2.52
CA PHE A 53 12.17 5.17 2.05
C PHE A 53 12.29 5.06 0.53
N LEU A 54 11.19 5.17 -0.22
CA LEU A 54 11.17 4.75 -1.62
C LEU A 54 12.07 5.61 -2.52
N ALA A 55 12.16 6.92 -2.27
CA ALA A 55 12.99 7.83 -3.05
C ALA A 55 14.48 7.45 -3.03
N SER A 56 14.97 6.94 -1.89
CA SER A 56 16.35 6.45 -1.74
C SER A 56 16.50 4.98 -2.12
N ASN A 57 15.39 4.22 -2.18
CA ASN A 57 15.39 2.78 -2.38
C ASN A 57 14.36 2.33 -3.45
N PRO A 58 14.39 2.90 -4.67
CA PRO A 58 13.30 2.71 -5.66
C PRO A 58 13.15 1.24 -6.10
N LEU A 59 14.25 0.49 -6.09
CA LEU A 59 14.31 -0.91 -6.51
C LEU A 59 14.30 -1.90 -5.32
N ALA A 60 14.04 -1.44 -4.09
CA ALA A 60 14.00 -2.34 -2.95
C ALA A 60 12.90 -3.40 -3.13
N PRO A 61 13.20 -4.68 -2.87
CA PRO A 61 12.21 -5.74 -2.96
C PRO A 61 11.09 -5.48 -1.96
N GLU A 62 9.86 -5.88 -2.32
CA GLU A 62 8.76 -5.84 -1.37
C GLU A 62 8.97 -6.90 -0.28
N PRO A 63 8.72 -6.58 1.01
CA PRO A 63 8.86 -7.54 2.09
C PRO A 63 7.77 -8.62 2.03
N ASP A 64 7.87 -9.68 2.85
CA ASP A 64 6.83 -10.71 2.86
C ASP A 64 5.50 -10.12 3.34
N LYS A 65 4.45 -10.23 2.51
CA LYS A 65 3.11 -9.70 2.79
C LYS A 65 2.52 -10.24 4.08
N SER A 66 2.64 -11.54 4.34
CA SER A 66 2.00 -12.17 5.50
C SER A 66 2.63 -11.71 6.81
N LYS A 67 3.97 -11.74 6.87
CA LYS A 67 4.77 -11.25 7.99
C LYS A 67 4.52 -9.77 8.25
N THR A 68 4.61 -8.94 7.21
CA THR A 68 4.46 -7.48 7.31
C THR A 68 3.06 -7.09 7.78
N SER A 69 2.03 -7.72 7.22
CA SER A 69 0.64 -7.48 7.62
C SER A 69 0.38 -7.90 9.07
N GLN A 70 0.97 -9.01 9.50
CA GLN A 70 0.83 -9.48 10.87
C GLN A 70 1.53 -8.54 11.86
N LEU A 71 2.76 -8.08 11.55
CA LEU A 71 3.46 -7.08 12.35
C LEU A 71 2.68 -5.77 12.47
N ALA A 72 2.06 -5.30 11.39
CA ALA A 72 1.22 -4.10 11.41
C ALA A 72 -0.03 -4.28 12.28
N LYS A 73 -0.71 -5.42 12.18
CA LYS A 73 -1.83 -5.76 13.06
C LYS A 73 -1.41 -5.77 14.52
N ASP A 74 -0.27 -6.41 14.84
CA ASP A 74 0.23 -6.50 16.21
C ASP A 74 0.64 -5.13 16.74
N ALA A 75 1.21 -4.27 15.90
CA ALA A 75 1.52 -2.89 16.23
C ALA A 75 0.26 -2.06 16.57
N ILE A 76 -0.80 -2.17 15.78
CA ILE A 76 -2.09 -1.50 16.06
C ILE A 76 -2.67 -2.01 17.40
N ASN A 77 -2.74 -3.32 17.58
CA ASN A 77 -3.34 -3.92 18.77
C ASN A 77 -2.55 -3.61 20.06
N SER A 78 -1.23 -3.58 19.97
CA SER A 78 -0.33 -3.29 21.09
C SER A 78 -0.10 -1.79 21.28
N ARG A 79 -0.67 -0.94 20.39
CA ARG A 79 -0.44 0.51 20.34
C ARG A 79 1.05 0.87 20.30
N THR A 80 1.83 0.13 19.52
CA THR A 80 3.29 0.23 19.48
C THR A 80 3.73 1.64 19.07
N PRO A 81 4.39 2.41 19.95
CA PRO A 81 4.74 3.80 19.68
C PRO A 81 5.62 3.98 18.44
N LYS A 82 6.56 3.04 18.20
CA LYS A 82 7.46 3.04 17.03
C LYS A 82 6.72 3.36 15.73
N TYR A 83 5.52 2.81 15.53
CA TYR A 83 4.77 2.94 14.28
C TYR A 83 3.55 3.85 14.34
N LEU A 84 3.15 4.34 15.52
CA LEU A 84 1.87 5.04 15.70
C LEU A 84 1.99 6.48 16.18
N ILE A 85 3.15 6.91 16.68
CA ILE A 85 3.33 8.31 17.08
C ILE A 85 3.38 9.24 15.86
N TYR A 86 3.06 10.50 16.10
CA TYR A 86 3.20 11.56 15.10
C TYR A 86 4.68 11.93 15.00
N HIS A 87 5.30 11.70 13.83
CA HIS A 87 6.75 11.81 13.57
C HIS A 87 7.62 10.90 14.44
N PRO A 88 7.58 9.57 14.21
CA PRO A 88 8.51 8.68 14.88
C PRO A 88 9.94 8.92 14.41
N ASP A 89 10.89 8.69 15.31
CA ASP A 89 12.29 8.53 14.93
C ASP A 89 12.45 7.27 14.06
N LYS A 90 13.01 7.47 12.87
CA LYS A 90 13.18 6.44 11.84
C LYS A 90 14.62 5.99 11.67
N GLU A 91 15.53 6.39 12.56
CA GLU A 91 16.91 5.92 12.51
C GLU A 91 16.96 4.38 12.57
N GLY A 92 17.70 3.77 11.65
CA GLY A 92 17.88 2.32 11.57
C GLY A 92 16.65 1.52 11.17
N TRP A 93 15.60 2.14 10.62
CA TRP A 93 14.42 1.42 10.16
C TRP A 93 14.73 0.49 8.98
N SER A 94 14.14 -0.70 9.03
CA SER A 94 14.18 -1.68 7.96
C SER A 94 13.10 -1.43 6.90
N VAL A 95 13.19 -2.14 5.77
CA VAL A 95 12.14 -2.12 4.73
C VAL A 95 10.79 -2.53 5.32
N ASP A 96 10.75 -3.58 6.14
CA ASP A 96 9.54 -4.01 6.85
C ASP A 96 8.98 -2.88 7.72
N ASP A 97 9.82 -2.12 8.42
CA ASP A 97 9.38 -1.04 9.32
C ASP A 97 8.62 0.07 8.58
N HIS A 98 9.11 0.49 7.42
CA HIS A 98 8.42 1.51 6.61
C HIS A 98 7.08 0.99 6.07
N HIS A 99 7.00 -0.28 5.68
CA HIS A 99 5.74 -0.88 5.24
C HIS A 99 4.75 -1.04 6.40
N VAL A 100 5.22 -1.50 7.57
CA VAL A 100 4.43 -1.61 8.79
C VAL A 100 3.87 -0.25 9.20
N ARG A 101 4.70 0.81 9.17
CA ARG A 101 4.27 2.18 9.48
C ARG A 101 3.16 2.65 8.55
N PHE A 102 3.32 2.46 7.25
CA PHE A 102 2.27 2.82 6.28
C PHE A 102 0.97 2.08 6.59
N ILE A 103 1.02 0.75 6.70
CA ILE A 103 -0.16 -0.09 6.94
C ILE A 103 -0.84 0.28 8.25
N ALA A 104 -0.08 0.39 9.33
CA ALA A 104 -0.59 0.68 10.67
C ALA A 104 -1.28 2.05 10.74
N THR A 105 -0.68 3.08 10.11
CA THR A 105 -1.22 4.44 10.11
C THR A 105 -2.51 4.52 9.30
N VAL A 106 -2.49 3.99 8.06
CA VAL A 106 -3.68 3.99 7.18
C VAL A 106 -4.86 3.29 7.86
N ILE A 107 -4.64 2.13 8.45
CA ILE A 107 -5.72 1.40 9.15
C ILE A 107 -6.22 2.17 10.36
N SER A 108 -5.32 2.66 11.20
CA SER A 108 -5.70 3.37 12.43
C SER A 108 -6.55 4.61 12.13
N ASP A 109 -6.15 5.41 11.14
CA ASP A 109 -6.90 6.61 10.72
C ASP A 109 -8.26 6.25 10.12
N ASN A 110 -8.34 5.17 9.35
CA ASN A 110 -9.58 4.73 8.72
C ASN A 110 -10.56 4.06 9.70
N ILE A 111 -10.06 3.42 10.76
CA ILE A 111 -10.91 2.96 11.88
C ILE A 111 -11.49 4.19 12.60
N LEU A 112 -10.67 5.19 12.91
CA LEU A 112 -11.14 6.42 13.55
C LEU A 112 -12.17 7.17 12.68
N LYS A 113 -12.03 7.12 11.36
CA LYS A 113 -12.96 7.74 10.41
C LYS A 113 -14.23 6.92 10.16
N GLY A 114 -14.25 5.66 10.59
CA GLY A 114 -15.41 4.77 10.46
C GLY A 114 -15.49 4.04 9.12
N LEU A 115 -14.40 3.96 8.33
CA LEU A 115 -14.34 3.06 7.17
C LEU A 115 -14.50 1.61 7.62
N TRP A 116 -13.85 1.27 8.75
CA TRP A 116 -14.02 0.00 9.45
C TRP A 116 -14.48 0.25 10.88
N SER A 117 -15.45 -0.54 11.34
CA SER A 117 -15.79 -0.56 12.77
C SER A 117 -14.72 -1.32 13.57
N GLU A 118 -14.60 -1.03 14.87
CA GLU A 118 -13.70 -1.81 15.74
C GLU A 118 -14.04 -3.31 15.76
N SER A 119 -15.33 -3.65 15.64
CA SER A 119 -15.79 -5.05 15.59
C SER A 119 -15.30 -5.73 14.31
N GLU A 120 -15.34 -5.02 13.19
CA GLU A 120 -14.80 -5.53 11.93
C GLU A 120 -13.28 -5.70 12.00
N TRP A 121 -12.56 -4.71 12.55
CA TRP A 121 -11.11 -4.82 12.80
C TRP A 121 -10.75 -6.04 13.65
N LYS A 122 -11.47 -6.27 14.76
CA LYS A 122 -11.25 -7.42 15.65
C LYS A 122 -11.42 -8.77 14.93
N LYS A 123 -12.35 -8.84 13.97
CA LYS A 123 -12.67 -10.09 13.24
C LYS A 123 -11.77 -10.31 12.02
N LYS A 124 -11.45 -9.24 11.28
CA LYS A 124 -10.82 -9.29 9.95
C LYS A 124 -9.49 -8.54 9.88
N GLY A 125 -8.87 -8.24 11.02
CA GLY A 125 -7.72 -7.33 11.04
C GLY A 125 -6.52 -7.82 10.22
N THR A 126 -6.33 -9.13 10.10
CA THR A 126 -5.26 -9.69 9.26
C THR A 126 -5.56 -9.49 7.77
N GLU A 127 -6.81 -9.70 7.35
CA GLU A 127 -7.28 -9.50 5.98
C GLU A 127 -7.23 -8.02 5.58
N ILE A 128 -7.67 -7.13 6.48
CA ILE A 128 -7.58 -5.68 6.29
C ILE A 128 -6.11 -5.24 6.14
N ALA A 129 -5.22 -5.75 7.00
CA ALA A 129 -3.78 -5.44 6.90
C ALA A 129 -3.18 -5.91 5.57
N LYS A 130 -3.55 -7.10 5.09
CA LYS A 130 -3.14 -7.59 3.77
C LYS A 130 -3.71 -6.74 2.63
N ALA A 131 -4.95 -6.27 2.74
CA ALA A 131 -5.56 -5.39 1.74
C ALA A 131 -4.80 -4.06 1.65
N ILE A 132 -4.42 -3.46 2.78
CA ILE A 132 -3.63 -2.22 2.80
C ILE A 132 -2.19 -2.44 2.32
N TYR A 133 -1.61 -3.62 2.56
CA TYR A 133 -0.35 -4.00 1.93
C TYR A 133 -0.47 -3.94 0.40
N GLU A 134 -1.52 -4.53 -0.18
CA GLU A 134 -1.74 -4.51 -1.64
C GLU A 134 -1.95 -3.08 -2.17
N VAL A 135 -2.63 -2.22 -1.40
CA VAL A 135 -2.74 -0.78 -1.73
C VAL A 135 -1.36 -0.13 -1.82
N LEU A 136 -0.46 -0.42 -0.87
CA LEU A 136 0.90 0.12 -0.93
C LEU A 136 1.66 -0.39 -2.16
N SER A 137 1.59 -1.70 -2.44
CA SER A 137 2.20 -2.29 -3.64
C SER A 137 1.68 -1.67 -4.93
N PHE A 138 0.37 -1.42 -5.00
CA PHE A 138 -0.25 -0.71 -6.13
C PHE A 138 0.27 0.72 -6.29
N LEU A 139 0.35 1.50 -5.20
CA LEU A 139 0.90 2.87 -5.23
C LEU A 139 2.37 2.90 -5.69
N ARG A 140 3.17 1.92 -5.26
CA ARG A 140 4.56 1.77 -5.72
C ARG A 140 4.64 1.46 -7.20
N ALA A 141 3.89 0.46 -7.67
CA ALA A 141 3.90 0.03 -9.06
C ALA A 141 3.47 1.16 -10.02
N THR A 142 2.42 1.91 -9.65
CA THR A 142 1.93 3.04 -10.45
C THR A 142 2.91 4.20 -10.50
N THR A 143 3.64 4.46 -9.41
CA THR A 143 4.66 5.52 -9.37
C THR A 143 5.88 5.18 -10.21
N LEU A 144 6.42 3.97 -10.06
CA LEU A 144 7.58 3.52 -10.86
C LEU A 144 7.24 3.43 -12.36
N SER A 145 6.00 3.06 -12.70
CA SER A 145 5.54 3.03 -14.09
C SER A 145 5.45 4.42 -14.72
N ALA A 146 5.12 5.45 -13.93
CA ALA A 146 5.04 6.82 -14.41
C ALA A 146 6.44 7.43 -14.70
N GLU A 147 7.47 7.02 -13.94
CA GLU A 147 8.84 7.51 -14.13
C GLU A 147 9.61 6.83 -15.27
N ALA A 148 9.15 5.67 -15.76
CA ALA A 148 9.86 4.87 -16.75
C ALA A 148 9.99 5.52 -18.15
N GLY A 149 9.22 6.58 -18.46
CA GLY A 149 9.24 7.28 -19.76
C GLY A 149 8.90 6.38 -20.98
N PRO A 150 8.53 6.95 -22.14
CA PRO A 150 8.46 6.15 -23.36
C PRO A 150 9.89 5.72 -23.76
N PRO A 151 10.09 4.47 -24.22
CA PRO A 151 11.40 4.05 -24.73
C PRO A 151 11.79 4.93 -25.93
N SER A 152 12.92 5.65 -25.82
CA SER A 152 13.53 6.33 -26.95
C SER A 152 14.01 5.26 -27.94
N TYR A 153 13.29 5.10 -29.04
CA TYR A 153 13.83 4.40 -30.20
C TYR A 153 14.74 5.38 -30.92
N GLU A 154 16.05 5.30 -30.67
CA GLU A 154 17.03 5.88 -31.59
C GLU A 154 16.97 5.08 -32.90
N GLY A 155 16.76 5.80 -34.01
CA GLY A 155 16.56 5.26 -35.36
C GLY A 155 17.86 4.98 -36.11
#